data_AF-A0A959ENI5-F1
#
_entry.id   AF-A0A959ENI5-F1
#
_cell.length_a   1.000
_cell.length_b   1.000
_cell.length_c   1.000
_cell.angle_alpha   90.00
_cell.angle_beta   90.00
_cell.angle_gamma   90.00
#
_symmetry.space_group_name_H-M   'P 1'
#
loop_
_entity.id
_entity.type
_entity.pdbx_description
1 polymer ?
#
loop_
_entity_poly.entity_id
_entity_poly.type
_entity_poly.pdbx_seq_one_letter_code
_entity_poly.pdbx_strand_id
1 'polypeptide(L)'
;RDQYWVALSADHGVMPFPEELVKRGHPEARRIFNQAHFAQMERIDAELRTELGLQDSLFVFSDHNGIFLNYAEAQEKGISPPDLRQGIADAVRELDYIADVFTSDELQMEGFSRPFMEAYRRSYVPGRSPDLLIVPNENVLIHTPTGTSHGTPYAYDTHVPVVFLGKPFAAAKYDRRVATVDMAPTLAFLLGIEPTDPVNGVVLEELRPKVQ
;
A
#
# COMPACT_ATOMS: atom_id res chain seq x y z
N ARG A 1 -27.86 -24.45 0.81
CA ARG A 1 -26.83 -24.14 1.83
C ARG A 1 -25.89 -25.33 2.07
N ASP A 2 -26.36 -26.57 1.90
CA ASP A 2 -25.55 -27.77 2.17
C ASP A 2 -24.75 -28.30 0.96
N GLN A 3 -24.72 -27.57 -0.16
CA GLN A 3 -24.11 -28.02 -1.42
C GLN A 3 -23.21 -26.95 -2.05
N TYR A 4 -22.91 -25.88 -1.31
CA TYR A 4 -21.98 -24.83 -1.74
C TYR A 4 -21.29 -24.22 -0.53
N TRP A 5 -20.07 -23.74 -0.75
CA TRP A 5 -19.36 -22.87 0.17
C TRP A 5 -19.38 -21.44 -0.34
N VAL A 6 -19.42 -20.50 0.58
CA VAL A 6 -19.16 -19.08 0.30
C VAL A 6 -17.94 -18.69 1.10
N ALA A 7 -16.97 -18.10 0.43
CA ALA A 7 -15.93 -17.31 1.04
C ALA A 7 -16.18 -15.86 0.63
N LEU A 8 -16.45 -15.00 1.61
CA LEU A 8 -16.78 -13.59 1.39
C LEU A 8 -15.73 -12.73 2.09
N SER A 9 -15.24 -11.73 1.36
CA SER A 9 -14.32 -10.71 1.84
C SER A 9 -14.57 -9.39 1.12
N ALA A 10 -13.83 -8.36 1.49
CA ALA A 10 -13.58 -7.20 0.65
C ALA A 10 -12.14 -7.27 0.09
N ASP A 11 -11.91 -6.55 -1.00
CA ASP A 11 -10.58 -6.26 -1.55
C ASP A 11 -9.82 -5.25 -0.69
N HIS A 12 -10.53 -4.29 -0.10
CA HIS A 12 -10.00 -3.34 0.88
C HIS A 12 -11.12 -2.77 1.77
N GLY A 13 -10.72 -2.04 2.81
CA GLY A 13 -11.59 -1.16 3.57
C GLY A 13 -11.76 0.21 2.90
N VAL A 14 -12.03 1.25 3.69
CA VAL A 14 -12.11 2.62 3.18
C VAL A 14 -11.87 3.61 4.30
N MET A 15 -11.11 4.66 4.00
CA MET A 15 -10.90 5.75 4.94
C MET A 15 -12.21 6.51 5.22
N PRO A 16 -12.53 6.84 6.48
CA PRO A 16 -13.60 7.79 6.79
C PRO A 16 -13.28 9.19 6.22
N PHE A 17 -14.30 10.02 6.00
CA PHE A 17 -14.05 11.40 5.58
C PHE A 17 -13.20 12.15 6.63
N PRO A 18 -12.08 12.79 6.24
CA PRO A 18 -11.29 13.60 7.17
C PRO A 18 -12.14 14.64 7.92
N GLU A 19 -13.10 15.24 7.22
CA GLU A 19 -14.00 16.25 7.77
C GLU A 19 -14.92 15.71 8.88
N GLU A 20 -15.22 14.41 8.85
CA GLU A 20 -15.98 13.73 9.90
C GLU A 20 -15.07 13.28 11.04
N LEU A 21 -13.84 12.85 10.74
CA LEU A 21 -12.84 12.49 11.75
C LEU A 21 -12.50 13.67 12.67
N VAL A 22 -12.36 14.88 12.11
CA VAL A 22 -12.16 16.11 12.90
C VAL A 22 -13.26 16.30 13.94
N LYS A 23 -14.53 16.09 13.55
CA LYS A 23 -15.68 16.22 14.47
C LYS A 23 -15.69 15.13 15.55
N ARG A 24 -15.02 14.00 15.31
CA ARG A 24 -14.92 12.85 16.24
C ARG A 24 -13.67 12.90 17.12
N GLY A 25 -12.94 14.02 17.13
CA GLY A 25 -11.79 14.21 18.01
C GLY A 25 -10.44 13.92 17.39
N HIS A 26 -10.35 13.84 16.05
CA HIS A 26 -9.11 13.72 15.29
C HIS A 26 -8.75 15.03 14.58
N PRO A 27 -8.28 16.07 15.30
CA PRO A 27 -8.00 17.38 14.70
C PRO A 27 -6.87 17.36 13.66
N GLU A 28 -6.03 16.32 13.67
CA GLU A 28 -4.97 16.08 12.69
C GLU A 28 -5.49 15.61 11.32
N ALA A 29 -6.70 15.04 11.28
CA ALA A 29 -7.27 14.51 10.06
C ALA A 29 -7.51 15.63 9.04
N ARG A 30 -7.01 15.46 7.82
CA ARG A 30 -7.11 16.49 6.78
C ARG A 30 -7.18 15.93 5.38
N ARG A 31 -7.77 16.71 4.49
CA ARG A 31 -7.78 16.45 3.05
C ARG A 31 -6.75 17.33 2.37
N ILE A 32 -5.88 16.73 1.58
CA ILE A 32 -4.99 17.44 0.67
C ILE A 32 -5.58 17.30 -0.73
N PHE A 33 -5.88 18.42 -1.39
CA PHE A 33 -6.41 18.35 -2.74
C PHE A 33 -5.32 17.90 -3.71
N ASN A 34 -5.70 17.05 -4.67
CA ASN A 34 -4.78 16.56 -5.72
C ASN A 34 -4.00 17.71 -6.37
N GLN A 35 -4.64 18.84 -6.67
CA GLN A 35 -3.97 20.01 -7.25
C GLN A 35 -2.86 20.57 -6.35
N ALA A 36 -3.09 20.64 -5.04
CA ALA A 36 -2.09 21.12 -4.08
C ALA A 36 -0.93 20.12 -3.94
N HIS A 37 -1.24 18.82 -3.95
CA HIS A 37 -0.20 17.78 -3.94
C HIS A 37 0.65 17.81 -5.22
N PHE A 38 0.04 17.88 -6.40
CA PHE A 38 0.76 18.00 -7.66
C PHE A 38 1.63 19.25 -7.71
N ALA A 39 1.15 20.40 -7.22
CA ALA A 39 1.98 21.60 -7.13
C ALA A 39 3.21 21.42 -6.22
N GLN A 40 3.12 20.62 -5.15
CA GLN A 40 4.29 20.26 -4.34
C GLN A 40 5.25 19.35 -5.10
N MET A 41 4.75 18.38 -5.87
CA MET A 41 5.58 17.50 -6.71
C MET A 41 6.31 18.29 -7.79
N GLU A 42 5.63 19.18 -8.51
CA GLU A 42 6.25 20.07 -9.50
C GLU A 42 7.31 20.98 -8.87
N ARG A 43 7.08 21.46 -7.65
CA ARG A 43 8.07 22.26 -6.91
C ARG A 43 9.32 21.45 -6.57
N ILE A 44 9.16 20.24 -6.03
CA ILE A 44 10.28 19.35 -5.68
C ILE A 44 11.07 18.98 -6.94
N ASP A 45 10.38 18.63 -8.04
CA ASP A 45 11.02 18.36 -9.34
C ASP A 45 11.85 19.57 -9.80
N ALA A 46 11.30 20.78 -9.77
CA ALA A 46 11.99 21.99 -10.21
C ALA A 46 13.19 22.36 -9.31
N GLU A 47 13.04 22.25 -8.00
CA GLU A 47 14.10 22.52 -7.01
C GLU A 47 15.27 21.55 -7.23
N LEU A 48 15.01 20.23 -7.26
CA LEU A 48 16.05 19.22 -7.46
C LEU A 48 16.70 19.31 -8.84
N ARG A 49 15.94 19.61 -9.90
CA ARG A 49 16.54 19.85 -11.24
C ARG A 49 17.49 21.03 -11.21
N THR A 50 17.13 22.12 -10.52
CA THR A 50 17.99 23.29 -10.39
C THR A 50 19.28 22.95 -9.63
N GLU A 51 19.17 22.22 -8.52
CA GLU A 51 20.32 21.80 -7.70
C GLU A 51 21.26 20.84 -8.43
N LEU A 52 20.69 19.90 -9.20
CA LEU A 52 21.43 18.88 -9.95
C LEU A 52 21.84 19.37 -11.36
N GLY A 53 21.45 20.59 -11.72
CA GLY A 53 21.70 21.21 -13.02
C GLY A 53 21.01 20.50 -14.18
N LEU A 54 19.88 19.84 -13.97
CA LEU A 54 19.08 19.08 -14.94
C LEU A 54 18.03 19.97 -15.62
N GLN A 55 17.63 19.60 -16.83
CA GLN A 55 16.61 20.29 -17.63
C GLN A 55 15.31 19.49 -17.69
N ASP A 56 15.40 18.19 -17.99
CA ASP A 56 14.25 17.31 -18.15
C ASP A 56 13.62 16.98 -16.81
N SER A 57 12.30 16.84 -16.78
CA SER A 57 11.59 16.43 -15.55
C SER A 57 12.12 15.09 -15.04
N LEU A 58 12.30 15.03 -13.73
CA LEU A 58 12.66 13.84 -12.98
C LEU A 58 11.50 12.84 -12.91
N PHE A 59 10.26 13.26 -13.16
CA PHE A 59 9.07 12.44 -13.00
C PHE A 59 8.47 12.07 -14.36
N VAL A 60 8.39 10.77 -14.64
CA VAL A 60 7.58 10.24 -15.74
C VAL A 60 6.10 10.29 -15.37
N PHE A 61 5.80 9.93 -14.14
CA PHE A 61 4.46 9.95 -13.56
C PHE A 61 4.55 10.06 -12.05
N SER A 62 3.64 10.80 -11.43
CA SER A 62 3.50 10.88 -9.98
C SER A 62 2.02 10.93 -9.61
N ASP A 63 1.63 10.20 -8.59
CA ASP A 63 0.34 10.35 -7.91
C ASP A 63 0.51 10.25 -6.39
N HIS A 64 -0.60 10.14 -5.67
CA HIS A 64 -0.61 10.03 -4.22
C HIS A 64 0.00 8.72 -3.66
N ASN A 65 0.19 7.70 -4.50
CA ASN A 65 0.73 6.39 -4.11
C ASN A 65 2.21 6.25 -4.43
N GLY A 66 2.70 6.90 -5.48
CA GLY A 66 4.11 6.80 -5.84
C GLY A 66 4.55 7.60 -7.06
N ILE A 67 5.83 7.48 -7.35
CA ILE A 67 6.54 8.25 -8.39
C ILE A 67 7.36 7.29 -9.26
N PHE A 68 7.19 7.39 -10.58
CA PHE A 68 8.06 6.80 -11.58
C PHE A 68 9.04 7.85 -12.10
N LEU A 69 10.32 7.51 -12.11
CA LEU A 69 11.40 8.45 -12.37
C LEU A 69 11.94 8.37 -13.79
N ASN A 70 12.35 9.52 -14.32
CA ASN A 70 13.13 9.65 -15.52
C ASN A 70 14.61 9.74 -15.13
N TYR A 71 15.38 8.72 -15.49
CA TYR A 71 16.80 8.63 -15.13
C TYR A 71 17.75 9.18 -16.20
N ALA A 72 17.26 9.48 -17.41
CA ALA A 72 18.11 9.67 -18.59
C ALA A 72 19.18 10.75 -18.40
N GLU A 73 18.78 11.99 -18.14
CA GLU A 73 19.71 13.12 -17.99
C GLU A 73 20.56 12.99 -16.71
N ALA A 74 19.97 12.51 -15.61
CA ALA A 74 20.66 12.35 -14.34
C ALA A 74 21.84 11.36 -14.46
N GLN A 75 21.63 10.23 -15.15
CA GLN A 75 22.67 9.24 -15.38
C GLN A 75 23.78 9.76 -16.31
N GLU A 76 23.44 10.55 -17.33
CA GLU A 76 24.44 11.20 -18.20
C GLU A 76 25.38 12.15 -17.42
N LYS A 77 24.87 12.77 -16.34
CA LYS A 77 25.66 13.61 -15.43
C LYS A 77 26.33 12.85 -14.29
N GLY A 78 26.26 11.52 -14.30
CA GLY A 78 26.92 10.66 -13.32
C GLY A 78 26.19 10.54 -11.99
N ILE A 79 24.91 10.94 -11.90
CA ILE A 79 24.07 10.73 -10.72
C ILE A 79 23.56 9.30 -10.76
N SER A 80 23.81 8.53 -9.70
CA SER A 80 23.39 7.13 -9.64
C SER A 80 21.87 7.02 -9.41
N PRO A 81 21.17 6.01 -9.96
CA PRO A 81 19.74 5.81 -9.70
C PRO A 81 19.36 5.67 -8.21
N PRO A 82 20.17 5.00 -7.34
CA PRO A 82 19.93 5.02 -5.90
C PRO A 82 20.01 6.43 -5.28
N ASP A 83 21.04 7.21 -5.63
CA ASP A 83 21.20 8.57 -5.08
C ASP A 83 20.05 9.48 -5.51
N LEU A 84 19.60 9.37 -6.77
CA LEU A 84 18.46 10.14 -7.28
C LEU A 84 17.17 9.76 -6.56
N ARG A 85 16.87 8.47 -6.42
CA ARG A 85 15.71 7.98 -5.66
C ARG A 85 15.74 8.49 -4.22
N GLN A 86 16.89 8.38 -3.56
CA GLN A 86 17.02 8.80 -2.16
C GLN A 86 16.81 10.31 -2.01
N GLY A 87 17.44 11.14 -2.86
CA GLY A 87 17.28 12.59 -2.78
C GLY A 87 15.83 13.05 -3.01
N ILE A 88 15.12 12.44 -3.96
CA ILE A 88 13.69 12.72 -4.18
C ILE A 88 12.85 12.21 -3.00
N ALA A 89 13.13 11.01 -2.49
CA ALA A 89 12.42 10.46 -1.34
C ALA A 89 12.57 11.35 -0.11
N ASP A 90 13.77 11.86 0.16
CA ASP A 90 14.03 12.79 1.26
C ASP A 90 13.25 14.10 1.09
N ALA A 91 13.26 14.70 -0.11
CA ALA A 91 12.49 15.91 -0.38
C ALA A 91 10.96 15.71 -0.21
N VAL A 92 10.43 14.55 -0.62
CA VAL A 92 9.00 14.23 -0.47
C VAL A 92 8.64 13.94 1.00
N ARG A 93 9.54 13.34 1.78
CA ARG A 93 9.35 13.12 3.23
C ARG A 93 9.25 14.41 4.03
N GLU A 94 9.81 15.52 3.55
CA GLU A 94 9.70 16.83 4.20
C GLU A 94 8.29 17.46 4.10
N LEU A 95 7.40 16.90 3.28
CA LEU A 95 6.02 17.34 3.22
C LEU A 95 5.31 16.93 4.51
N ASP A 96 4.72 17.90 5.22
CA ASP A 96 4.12 17.73 6.55
C ASP A 96 2.94 16.74 6.59
N TYR A 97 2.42 16.32 5.44
CA TYR A 97 1.35 15.34 5.29
C TYR A 97 1.82 13.95 4.84
N ILE A 98 3.12 13.74 4.70
CA ILE A 98 3.74 12.45 4.35
C ILE A 98 4.38 11.86 5.60
N ALA A 99 4.05 10.60 5.90
CA ALA A 99 4.63 9.84 7.00
C ALA A 99 5.98 9.22 6.60
N ASP A 100 6.04 8.69 5.37
CA ASP A 100 7.24 8.07 4.83
C ASP A 100 7.20 7.99 3.31
N VAL A 101 8.35 7.70 2.72
CA VAL A 101 8.53 7.29 1.33
C VAL A 101 9.46 6.08 1.33
N PHE A 102 9.14 5.03 0.58
CA PHE A 102 10.02 3.89 0.36
C PHE A 102 10.65 3.97 -1.03
N THR A 103 11.97 3.90 -1.11
CA THR A 103 12.63 3.70 -2.39
C THR A 103 12.56 2.23 -2.81
N SER A 104 12.59 1.97 -4.11
CA SER A 104 12.68 0.61 -4.62
C SER A 104 13.95 -0.13 -4.19
N ASP A 105 15.03 0.55 -3.79
CA ASP A 105 16.20 -0.08 -3.17
C ASP A 105 15.91 -0.59 -1.77
N GLU A 106 15.31 0.25 -0.92
CA GLU A 106 14.99 -0.08 0.46
C GLU A 106 14.04 -1.29 0.54
N LEU A 107 13.10 -1.39 -0.40
CA LEU A 107 12.17 -2.51 -0.48
C LEU A 107 12.87 -3.83 -0.84
N GLN A 108 13.98 -3.78 -1.56
CA GLN A 108 14.76 -4.95 -1.96
C GLN A 108 15.89 -5.28 -0.98
N MET A 109 16.21 -4.37 -0.07
CA MET A 109 17.28 -4.55 0.92
C MET A 109 16.83 -5.43 2.09
N GLU A 110 17.53 -6.54 2.33
CA GLU A 110 17.30 -7.37 3.50
C GLU A 110 17.76 -6.70 4.80
N GLY A 111 17.09 -7.00 5.92
CA GLY A 111 17.47 -6.50 7.24
C GLY A 111 17.11 -5.04 7.54
N PHE A 112 16.62 -4.30 6.54
CA PHE A 112 16.08 -2.95 6.72
C PHE A 112 14.58 -3.02 7.05
N SER A 113 14.12 -2.27 8.06
CA SER A 113 12.72 -2.28 8.49
C SER A 113 12.28 -0.92 9.02
N ARG A 114 11.17 -0.42 8.49
CA ARG A 114 10.45 0.78 8.93
C ARG A 114 8.95 0.46 9.05
N PRO A 115 8.13 1.25 9.77
CA PRO A 115 6.69 1.03 9.85
C PRO A 115 6.09 0.82 8.45
N PHE A 116 5.19 -0.17 8.32
CA PHE A 116 4.53 -0.54 7.05
C PHE A 116 5.42 -1.09 5.92
N MET A 117 6.74 -1.07 6.02
CA MET A 117 7.65 -1.50 4.95
C MET A 117 7.33 -2.91 4.42
N GLU A 118 7.02 -3.86 5.30
CA GLU A 118 6.67 -5.22 4.90
C GLU A 118 5.38 -5.27 4.05
N ALA A 119 4.40 -4.39 4.33
CA ALA A 119 3.19 -4.30 3.51
C ALA A 119 3.49 -3.75 2.11
N TYR A 120 4.42 -2.79 2.01
CA TYR A 120 4.88 -2.26 0.72
C TYR A 120 5.75 -3.27 -0.04
N ARG A 121 6.63 -4.02 0.64
CA ARG A 121 7.42 -5.11 0.03
C ARG A 121 6.53 -6.16 -0.61
N ARG A 122 5.46 -6.57 0.08
CA ARG A 122 4.47 -7.54 -0.44
C ARG A 122 3.68 -7.02 -1.64
N SER A 123 3.66 -5.69 -1.83
CA SER A 123 2.96 -5.01 -2.92
C SER A 123 3.92 -4.49 -4.00
N TYR A 124 5.21 -4.80 -3.91
CA TYR A 124 6.24 -4.30 -4.82
C TYR A 124 6.63 -5.36 -5.86
N VAL A 125 6.63 -4.96 -7.13
CA VAL A 125 7.08 -5.77 -8.26
C VAL A 125 8.12 -4.98 -9.07
N PRO A 126 9.40 -5.40 -9.08
CA PRO A 126 10.44 -4.74 -9.87
C PRO A 126 10.02 -4.54 -11.33
N GLY A 127 10.19 -3.30 -11.83
CA GLY A 127 9.83 -2.93 -13.20
C GLY A 127 8.34 -2.72 -13.47
N ARG A 128 7.46 -2.86 -12.47
CA ARG A 128 6.02 -2.54 -12.57
C ARG A 128 5.54 -1.56 -11.51
N SER A 129 6.15 -1.62 -10.33
CA SER A 129 5.87 -0.70 -9.24
C SER A 129 6.65 0.61 -9.40
N PRO A 130 6.17 1.72 -8.80
CA PRO A 130 6.89 2.99 -8.75
C PRO A 130 8.31 2.85 -8.18
N ASP A 131 9.18 3.78 -8.56
CA ASP A 131 10.52 3.91 -8.00
C ASP A 131 10.48 4.36 -6.54
N LEU A 132 9.48 5.18 -6.22
CA LEU A 132 9.20 5.68 -4.87
C LEU A 132 7.75 5.40 -4.52
N LEU A 133 7.51 4.80 -3.36
CA LEU A 133 6.17 4.53 -2.82
C LEU A 133 5.90 5.45 -1.64
N ILE A 134 4.80 6.20 -1.69
CA ILE A 134 4.46 7.25 -0.73
C ILE A 134 3.54 6.67 0.36
N VAL A 135 3.82 7.05 1.60
CA VAL A 135 2.96 6.77 2.77
C VAL A 135 2.44 8.10 3.30
N PRO A 136 1.16 8.46 3.05
CA PRO A 136 0.55 9.62 3.69
C PRO A 136 0.47 9.44 5.21
N ASN A 137 0.39 10.54 5.95
CA ASN A 137 0.06 10.48 7.38
C ASN A 137 -1.29 9.82 7.64
N GLU A 138 -1.44 9.17 8.80
CA GLU A 138 -2.72 8.58 9.18
C GLU A 138 -3.81 9.64 9.19
N ASN A 139 -5.00 9.27 8.69
CA ASN A 139 -6.13 10.18 8.54
C ASN A 139 -5.89 11.37 7.57
N VAL A 140 -4.86 11.30 6.72
CA VAL A 140 -4.68 12.26 5.63
C VAL A 140 -5.10 11.64 4.30
N LEU A 141 -6.06 12.30 3.65
CA LEU A 141 -6.59 11.90 2.35
C LEU A 141 -6.09 12.85 1.26
N ILE A 142 -5.20 12.38 0.39
CA ILE A 142 -4.80 13.10 -0.83
C ILE A 142 -5.81 12.74 -1.93
N HIS A 143 -6.78 13.62 -2.19
CA HIS A 143 -7.88 13.29 -3.10
C HIS A 143 -8.57 14.51 -3.72
N THR A 144 -9.63 14.25 -4.49
CA THR A 144 -10.54 15.30 -4.97
C THR A 144 -11.33 15.92 -3.80
N PRO A 145 -11.97 17.09 -4.00
CA PRO A 145 -12.66 17.81 -2.92
C PRO A 145 -13.83 17.06 -2.26
N THR A 146 -14.34 16.00 -2.88
CA THR A 146 -15.45 15.20 -2.35
C THR A 146 -15.13 13.71 -2.39
N GLY A 147 -15.96 12.90 -1.73
CA GLY A 147 -15.74 11.46 -1.67
C GLY A 147 -14.59 11.07 -0.74
N THR A 148 -14.29 9.78 -0.73
CA THR A 148 -13.19 9.18 0.03
C THR A 148 -12.50 8.15 -0.85
N SER A 149 -11.38 7.62 -0.37
CA SER A 149 -10.62 6.61 -1.07
C SER A 149 -9.99 5.62 -0.09
N HIS A 150 -9.12 4.78 -0.62
CA HIS A 150 -8.38 3.74 0.05
C HIS A 150 -7.00 3.62 -0.62
N GLY A 151 -6.08 2.86 -0.01
CA GLY A 151 -4.76 2.60 -0.58
C GLY A 151 -3.61 2.82 0.41
N THR A 152 -3.93 3.22 1.64
CA THR A 152 -2.96 3.41 2.71
C THR A 152 -2.77 2.12 3.52
N PRO A 153 -1.65 1.97 4.26
CA PRO A 153 -1.41 0.76 5.04
C PRO A 153 -2.16 0.74 6.38
N TYR A 154 -3.00 1.74 6.66
CA TYR A 154 -3.71 1.88 7.93
C TYR A 154 -4.89 0.92 8.06
N ALA A 155 -5.36 0.72 9.29
CA ALA A 155 -6.38 -0.29 9.59
C ALA A 155 -7.71 -0.04 8.88
N TYR A 156 -8.09 1.21 8.64
CA TYR A 156 -9.34 1.54 7.94
C TYR A 156 -9.35 1.05 6.48
N ASP A 157 -8.18 0.90 5.84
CA ASP A 157 -8.04 0.40 4.46
C ASP A 157 -7.70 -1.09 4.41
N THR A 158 -7.04 -1.63 5.43
CA THR A 158 -6.50 -3.01 5.41
C THR A 158 -7.33 -4.03 6.18
N HIS A 159 -8.22 -3.57 7.08
CA HIS A 159 -9.07 -4.47 7.87
C HIS A 159 -10.37 -4.81 7.12
N VAL A 160 -10.44 -6.02 6.59
CA VAL A 160 -11.59 -6.55 5.84
C VAL A 160 -12.19 -7.77 6.51
N PRO A 161 -13.49 -8.04 6.33
CA PRO A 161 -14.10 -9.27 6.84
C PRO A 161 -13.55 -10.48 6.07
N VAL A 162 -13.36 -11.60 6.75
CA VAL A 162 -13.12 -12.92 6.12
C VAL A 162 -14.17 -13.88 6.67
N VAL A 163 -15.12 -14.26 5.81
CA VAL A 163 -16.29 -15.05 6.20
C VAL A 163 -16.38 -16.31 5.37
N PHE A 164 -16.49 -17.46 6.04
CA PHE A 164 -16.76 -18.76 5.43
C PHE A 164 -18.14 -19.26 5.83
N LEU A 165 -18.94 -19.70 4.86
CA LEU A 165 -20.30 -20.19 5.05
C LEU A 165 -20.54 -21.49 4.29
N GLY A 166 -21.17 -22.46 4.94
CA GLY A 166 -21.51 -23.78 4.38
C GLY A 166 -21.04 -24.91 5.28
N LYS A 167 -21.53 -26.14 5.08
CA LYS A 167 -21.04 -27.33 5.81
C LYS A 167 -19.67 -27.74 5.24
N PRO A 168 -18.61 -27.94 6.04
CA PRO A 168 -18.67 -28.29 7.46
C PRO A 168 -18.36 -27.15 8.45
N PHE A 169 -18.33 -25.89 8.02
CA PHE A 169 -17.91 -24.77 8.87
C PHE A 169 -18.84 -24.61 10.08
N ALA A 170 -18.25 -24.66 11.28
CA ALA A 170 -18.95 -24.36 12.52
C ALA A 170 -19.13 -22.84 12.67
N ALA A 171 -20.28 -22.41 13.19
CA ALA A 171 -20.50 -21.01 13.51
C ALA A 171 -19.56 -20.61 14.65
N ALA A 172 -18.59 -19.74 14.33
CA ALA A 172 -17.61 -19.22 15.28
C ALA A 172 -17.12 -17.85 14.80
N LYS A 173 -16.60 -17.05 15.74
CA LYS A 173 -15.88 -15.82 15.48
C LYS A 173 -14.47 -15.97 16.03
N TYR A 174 -13.49 -15.55 15.23
CA TYR A 174 -12.09 -15.53 15.63
C TYR A 174 -11.58 -14.10 15.49
N ASP A 175 -10.94 -13.59 16.55
CA ASP A 175 -10.43 -12.21 16.58
C ASP A 175 -8.92 -12.14 16.29
N ARG A 176 -8.28 -13.27 15.95
CA ARG A 176 -6.87 -13.30 15.56
C ARG A 176 -6.68 -12.66 14.18
N ARG A 177 -5.48 -12.14 13.94
CA ARG A 177 -5.10 -11.65 12.61
C ARG A 177 -5.04 -12.80 11.61
N VAL A 178 -5.61 -12.56 10.43
CA VAL A 178 -5.55 -13.38 9.21
C VAL A 178 -5.26 -12.45 8.03
N ALA A 179 -4.88 -13.02 6.88
CA ALA A 179 -4.77 -12.28 5.63
C ALA A 179 -5.76 -12.84 4.58
N THR A 180 -6.19 -11.99 3.65
CA THR A 180 -7.07 -12.43 2.54
C THR A 180 -6.41 -13.51 1.67
N VAL A 181 -5.07 -13.47 1.54
CA VAL A 181 -4.29 -14.49 0.84
C VAL A 181 -4.39 -15.89 1.47
N ASP A 182 -4.83 -16.01 2.72
CA ASP A 182 -5.05 -17.28 3.41
C ASP A 182 -6.31 -18.01 2.91
N MET A 183 -7.23 -17.29 2.24
CA MET A 183 -8.53 -17.84 1.85
C MET A 183 -8.40 -18.90 0.76
N ALA A 184 -7.60 -18.64 -0.28
CA ALA A 184 -7.39 -19.55 -1.40
C ALA A 184 -6.76 -20.89 -0.97
N PRO A 185 -5.62 -20.94 -0.25
CA PRO A 185 -5.06 -22.21 0.24
C PRO A 185 -5.98 -22.94 1.21
N THR A 186 -6.78 -22.21 2.01
CA THR A 186 -7.79 -22.84 2.87
C THR A 186 -8.85 -23.58 2.07
N LEU A 187 -9.40 -22.96 1.02
CA LEU A 187 -10.38 -23.62 0.15
C LEU A 187 -9.75 -24.78 -0.63
N ALA A 188 -8.54 -24.60 -1.16
CA ALA A 188 -7.83 -25.65 -1.90
C ALA A 188 -7.60 -26.89 -1.03
N PHE A 189 -7.13 -26.69 0.22
CA PHE A 189 -6.96 -27.75 1.20
C PHE A 189 -8.26 -28.52 1.45
N LEU A 190 -9.37 -27.82 1.66
CA LEU A 190 -10.67 -28.44 1.93
C LEU A 190 -11.25 -29.19 0.72
N LEU A 191 -10.88 -28.80 -0.50
CA LEU A 191 -11.27 -29.47 -1.75
C LEU A 191 -10.32 -30.62 -2.12
N GLY A 192 -9.21 -30.82 -1.39
CA GLY A 192 -8.16 -31.78 -1.76
C GLY A 192 -7.40 -31.38 -3.03
N ILE A 193 -7.30 -30.08 -3.31
CA ILE A 193 -6.59 -29.51 -4.46
C ILE A 193 -5.24 -28.99 -3.98
N GLU A 194 -4.18 -29.44 -4.63
CA GLU A 194 -2.82 -28.92 -4.40
C GLU A 194 -2.60 -27.67 -5.27
N PRO A 195 -2.14 -26.54 -4.70
CA PRO A 195 -1.75 -25.37 -5.49
C PRO A 195 -0.65 -25.71 -6.50
N THR A 196 -0.76 -25.20 -7.72
CA THR A 196 0.23 -25.43 -8.79
C THR A 196 1.48 -24.58 -8.65
N ASP A 197 1.38 -23.48 -7.90
CA ASP A 197 2.44 -22.51 -7.67
C ASP A 197 2.59 -22.21 -6.17
N PRO A 198 3.76 -21.73 -5.71
CA PRO A 198 3.91 -21.26 -4.34
C PRO A 198 2.92 -20.14 -4.01
N VAL A 199 2.23 -20.28 -2.89
CA VAL A 199 1.29 -19.27 -2.37
C VAL A 199 1.83 -18.66 -1.08
N ASN A 200 1.59 -17.36 -0.88
CA ASN A 200 2.03 -16.67 0.35
C ASN A 200 1.11 -16.91 1.55
N GLY A 201 -0.16 -17.24 1.30
CA GLY A 201 -1.13 -17.50 2.35
C GLY A 201 -0.96 -18.87 3.00
N VAL A 202 -1.55 -19.03 4.18
CA VAL A 202 -1.55 -20.30 4.92
C VAL A 202 -2.97 -20.83 5.10
N VAL A 203 -3.11 -22.13 5.34
CA VAL A 203 -4.41 -22.72 5.68
C VAL A 203 -4.86 -22.18 7.04
N LEU A 204 -6.10 -21.73 7.12
CA LEU A 204 -6.74 -21.32 8.36
C LEU A 204 -7.11 -22.56 9.17
N GLU A 205 -6.31 -22.87 10.18
CA GLU A 205 -6.43 -24.08 11.02
C GLU A 205 -7.82 -24.24 11.66
N GLU A 206 -8.48 -23.15 12.00
CA GLU A 206 -9.82 -23.13 12.59
C GLU A 206 -10.90 -23.71 11.69
N LEU A 207 -10.64 -23.73 10.39
CA LEU A 207 -11.56 -24.23 9.37
C LEU A 207 -11.26 -25.67 8.96
N ARG A 208 -10.18 -26.27 9.49
CA ARG A 208 -9.91 -27.69 9.27
C ARG A 208 -11.03 -28.54 9.87
N PRO A 209 -11.50 -29.59 9.16
CA PRO A 209 -12.39 -30.57 9.75
C PRO A 209 -11.72 -31.16 10.99
N LYS A 210 -12.39 -31.11 12.14
CA LYS A 210 -11.93 -31.84 13.31
C LYS A 210 -12.04 -33.33 12.96
N VAL A 211 -10.90 -34.04 12.95
CA VAL A 211 -10.90 -35.50 12.85
C VAL A 211 -11.75 -36.02 14.01
N GLN A 212 -12.85 -36.70 13.69
CA GLN A 212 -13.64 -37.44 14.67
C GLN A 212 -12.97 -38.76 14.99
#